data_AF-A0A951D3R4-F1
#
_entry.id   AF-A0A951D3R4-F1
#
_cell.length_a   1.000
_cell.length_b   1.000
_cell.length_c   1.000
_cell.angle_alpha   90.00
_cell.angle_beta   90.00
_cell.angle_gamma   90.00
#
_symmetry.space_group_name_H-M   'P 1'
#
loop_
_entity.id
_entity.type
_entity.pdbx_description
1 polymer ?
#
loop_
_entity_poly.entity_id
_entity_poly.type
_entity_poly.pdbx_seq_one_letter_code
_entity_poly.pdbx_strand_id
1 'polypeptide(L)'
;MRRIALLAGAGILLALLVIAQLVLPGIAEQRLRDRLARSGEVLSVRVSAFPAIELLWHHADTVEVRMGSYRSDAGHLSGLLSDAGNVGSVDASASEVDAGLLRLREATLRKRGDRLTGTALVTEADLRAAVPFLDAVQPVASSGGRLVLRGTATVLGLTAGVDATILAREGRLLVEPDVPLGGLATLTIFDNPHVQVQSVSGTPSVGGFLATAEATLH
;
A
#
# COMPACT_ATOMS: atom_id res chain seq x y z
N MET A 1 -45.06 33.75 -14.57
CA MET A 1 -43.68 33.95 -15.05
C MET A 1 -42.61 33.43 -14.08
N ARG A 2 -42.63 33.79 -12.78
CA ARG A 2 -41.65 33.29 -11.79
C ARG A 2 -41.51 31.75 -11.71
N ARG A 3 -42.62 31.00 -11.80
CA ARG A 3 -42.60 29.53 -11.76
C ARG A 3 -41.92 28.89 -12.98
N ILE A 4 -42.06 29.49 -14.17
CA ILE A 4 -41.45 28.97 -15.41
C ILE A 4 -39.94 29.26 -15.40
N ALA A 5 -39.51 30.42 -14.91
CA ALA A 5 -38.10 30.76 -14.74
C ALA A 5 -37.39 29.83 -13.71
N LEU A 6 -38.09 29.49 -12.60
CA LEU A 6 -37.57 28.54 -11.60
C LEU A 6 -37.47 27.11 -12.15
N LEU A 7 -38.45 26.65 -12.92
CA LEU A 7 -38.42 25.32 -13.54
C LEU A 7 -37.36 25.22 -14.64
N ALA A 8 -37.18 26.26 -15.45
CA ALA A 8 -36.13 26.32 -16.47
C ALA A 8 -34.72 26.34 -15.83
N GLY A 9 -34.53 27.13 -14.77
CA GLY A 9 -33.26 27.17 -14.03
C GLY A 9 -32.93 25.83 -13.35
N ALA A 10 -33.92 25.18 -12.73
CA ALA A 10 -33.75 23.86 -12.12
C ALA A 10 -33.40 22.78 -13.16
N GLY A 11 -34.03 22.82 -14.34
CA GLY A 11 -33.73 21.90 -15.44
C GLY A 11 -32.30 22.03 -15.97
N ILE A 12 -31.80 23.26 -16.13
CA ILE A 12 -30.41 23.52 -16.56
C ILE A 12 -29.42 23.02 -15.51
N LEU A 13 -29.67 23.30 -14.23
CA LEU A 13 -28.81 22.84 -13.14
C LEU A 13 -28.76 21.31 -13.08
N LEU A 14 -29.91 20.62 -13.20
CA LEU A 14 -29.98 19.17 -13.28
C LEU A 14 -29.20 18.61 -14.48
N ALA A 15 -29.35 19.20 -15.66
CA ALA A 15 -28.63 18.79 -16.86
C ALA A 15 -27.10 18.94 -16.68
N LEU A 16 -26.65 20.05 -16.08
CA LEU A 16 -25.24 20.28 -15.77
C LEU A 16 -24.71 19.25 -14.76
N LEU A 17 -25.48 18.91 -13.73
CA LEU A 17 -25.11 17.88 -12.77
C LEU A 17 -25.00 16.51 -13.41
N VAL A 18 -25.91 16.13 -14.32
CA VAL A 18 -25.85 14.86 -15.06
C VAL A 18 -24.59 14.81 -15.94
N ILE A 19 -24.28 15.87 -16.67
CA ILE A 19 -23.08 15.95 -17.51
C ILE A 19 -21.81 15.87 -16.65
N ALA A 20 -21.76 16.62 -15.55
CA ALA A 20 -20.65 16.57 -14.60
C ALA A 20 -20.45 15.17 -14.02
N GLN A 21 -21.53 14.44 -13.73
CA GLN A 21 -21.48 13.06 -13.24
C GLN A 21 -20.96 12.05 -14.26
N LEU A 22 -21.10 12.31 -15.57
CA LEU A 22 -20.51 11.46 -16.61
C LEU A 22 -19.03 11.79 -16.88
N VAL A 23 -18.63 13.06 -16.80
CA VAL A 23 -17.31 13.50 -17.28
C VAL A 23 -16.25 13.54 -16.17
N LEU A 24 -16.62 13.98 -14.95
CA LEU A 24 -15.66 14.17 -13.86
C LEU A 24 -14.94 12.88 -13.43
N PRO A 25 -15.63 11.72 -13.30
CA PRO A 25 -14.97 10.46 -12.95
C PRO A 25 -13.86 10.09 -13.95
N GLY A 26 -14.13 10.21 -15.25
CA GLY A 26 -13.15 9.88 -16.30
C GLY A 26 -11.91 10.77 -16.27
N ILE A 27 -12.06 12.06 -15.97
CA ILE A 27 -10.90 12.98 -15.83
C ILE A 27 -10.06 12.61 -14.60
N ALA A 28 -10.72 12.30 -13.48
CA ALA A 28 -10.03 11.88 -12.25
C ALA A 28 -9.25 10.57 -12.47
N GLU A 29 -9.87 9.59 -13.16
CA GLU A 29 -9.23 8.34 -13.55
C GLU A 29 -7.99 8.57 -14.42
N GLN A 30 -8.09 9.44 -15.43
CA GLN A 30 -6.99 9.70 -16.34
C GLN A 30 -5.84 10.42 -15.63
N ARG A 31 -6.14 11.40 -14.78
CA ARG A 31 -5.12 12.10 -13.99
C ARG A 31 -4.41 11.18 -13.01
N LEU A 32 -5.16 10.27 -12.37
CA LEU A 32 -4.59 9.27 -11.47
C LEU A 32 -3.74 8.25 -12.25
N ARG A 33 -4.22 7.78 -13.40
CA ARG A 33 -3.47 6.92 -14.31
C ARG A 33 -2.15 7.55 -14.75
N ASP A 34 -2.17 8.80 -15.20
CA ASP A 34 -0.95 9.51 -15.65
C ASP A 34 0.06 9.67 -14.50
N ARG A 35 -0.43 9.91 -13.28
CA ARG A 35 0.42 9.96 -12.08
C ARG A 35 1.06 8.61 -11.79
N LEU A 36 0.27 7.54 -11.78
CA LEU A 36 0.72 6.18 -11.49
C LEU A 36 1.63 5.60 -12.58
N ALA A 37 1.39 5.96 -13.85
CA ALA A 37 2.19 5.53 -15.00
C ALA A 37 3.65 6.01 -14.92
N ARG A 38 3.94 7.05 -14.13
CA ARG A 38 5.32 7.51 -13.87
C ARG A 38 6.07 6.59 -12.91
N SER A 39 5.36 5.81 -12.11
CA SER A 39 5.91 4.94 -11.08
C SER A 39 5.77 3.45 -11.44
N GLY A 40 5.18 3.11 -12.58
CA GLY A 40 5.06 1.72 -13.01
C GLY A 40 4.02 1.50 -14.11
N GLU A 41 3.73 0.23 -14.39
CA GLU A 41 2.77 -0.17 -15.41
C GLU A 41 1.34 -0.19 -14.85
N VAL A 42 0.45 0.64 -15.41
CA VAL A 42 -0.95 0.73 -15.00
C VAL A 42 -1.82 -0.15 -15.90
N LEU A 43 -2.55 -1.10 -15.30
CA LEU A 43 -3.49 -1.96 -16.01
C LEU A 43 -4.89 -1.36 -16.05
N SER A 44 -5.38 -0.89 -14.90
CA SER A 44 -6.69 -0.23 -14.81
C SER A 44 -6.77 0.70 -13.61
N VAL A 45 -7.47 1.82 -13.78
CA VAL A 45 -7.81 2.76 -12.71
C VAL A 45 -9.29 3.07 -12.84
N ARG A 46 -10.01 3.04 -11.73
CA ARG A 46 -11.41 3.43 -11.63
C ARG A 46 -11.62 4.33 -10.41
N VAL A 47 -12.33 5.43 -10.60
CA VAL A 47 -12.61 6.40 -9.54
C VAL A 47 -14.10 6.73 -9.54
N SER A 48 -14.72 6.62 -8.38
CA SER A 48 -16.16 6.88 -8.20
C SER A 48 -16.38 7.86 -7.05
N ALA A 49 -17.30 8.79 -7.24
CA ALA A 49 -17.80 9.70 -6.21
C ALA A 49 -19.27 10.06 -6.49
N PHE A 50 -20.10 10.08 -5.45
CA PHE A 50 -21.50 10.41 -5.55
C PHE A 50 -21.93 11.39 -4.43
N PRO A 51 -22.29 12.64 -4.80
CA PRO A 51 -22.30 13.21 -6.14
C PRO A 51 -20.90 13.52 -6.71
N ALA A 52 -20.69 13.35 -8.02
CA ALA A 52 -19.36 13.51 -8.66
C ALA A 52 -18.72 14.90 -8.50
N ILE A 53 -19.49 15.91 -8.11
CA ILE A 53 -18.97 17.24 -7.76
C ILE A 53 -18.00 17.18 -6.57
N GLU A 54 -18.10 16.16 -5.72
CA GLU A 54 -17.16 15.92 -4.60
C GLU A 54 -15.71 15.73 -5.06
N LEU A 55 -15.48 15.26 -6.30
CA LEU A 55 -14.15 15.16 -6.90
C LEU A 55 -13.49 16.53 -7.07
N LEU A 56 -14.27 17.60 -7.27
CA LEU A 56 -13.73 18.97 -7.36
C LEU A 56 -13.19 19.46 -6.01
N TRP A 57 -13.66 18.88 -4.90
CA TRP A 57 -13.14 19.10 -3.56
C TRP A 57 -12.15 18.01 -3.12
N HIS A 58 -11.58 17.26 -4.07
CA HIS A 58 -10.59 16.21 -3.81
C HIS A 58 -11.13 15.04 -2.95
N HIS A 59 -12.43 14.80 -2.94
CA HIS A 59 -13.06 13.67 -2.24
C HIS A 59 -13.55 12.61 -3.23
N ALA A 60 -13.34 11.33 -2.89
CA ALA A 60 -13.86 10.21 -3.67
C ALA A 60 -14.45 9.12 -2.74
N ASP A 61 -15.46 8.41 -3.21
CA ASP A 61 -16.06 7.32 -2.42
C ASP A 61 -15.26 6.03 -2.56
N THR A 62 -14.81 5.74 -3.78
CA THR A 62 -14.13 4.49 -4.12
C THR A 62 -13.06 4.74 -5.16
N VAL A 63 -11.86 4.21 -4.90
CA VAL A 63 -10.75 4.18 -5.85
C VAL A 63 -10.28 2.74 -6.01
N GLU A 64 -10.34 2.23 -7.24
CA GLU A 64 -9.80 0.91 -7.58
C GLU A 64 -8.61 1.07 -8.53
N VAL A 65 -7.47 0.48 -8.17
CA VAL A 65 -6.23 0.55 -8.94
C VAL A 65 -5.68 -0.85 -9.16
N ARG A 66 -5.32 -1.17 -10.41
CA ARG A 66 -4.59 -2.37 -10.76
C ARG A 66 -3.34 -2.00 -11.54
N MET A 67 -2.20 -2.44 -11.04
CA MET A 67 -0.88 -2.23 -11.60
C MET A 67 -0.26 -3.58 -12.00
N GLY A 68 0.52 -3.59 -13.07
CA GLY A 68 1.40 -4.71 -13.38
C GLY A 68 2.66 -4.63 -12.51
N SER A 69 3.30 -3.48 -12.52
CA SER A 69 4.46 -3.17 -11.69
C SER A 69 4.30 -1.82 -11.01
N TYR A 70 4.84 -1.68 -9.80
CA TYR A 70 4.91 -0.40 -9.10
C TYR A 70 6.25 -0.26 -8.38
N ARG A 71 6.93 0.86 -8.59
CA ARG A 71 8.14 1.21 -7.87
C ARG A 71 7.76 2.18 -6.75
N SER A 72 7.98 1.75 -5.50
CA SER A 72 7.72 2.62 -4.37
C SER A 72 8.92 3.52 -4.12
N ASP A 73 8.71 4.82 -4.27
CA ASP A 73 9.61 5.84 -3.76
C ASP A 73 9.04 6.38 -2.44
N ALA A 74 9.83 6.38 -1.36
CA ALA A 74 9.36 6.71 -0.01
C ALA A 74 8.65 8.07 0.07
N GLY A 75 9.08 9.06 -0.72
CA GLY A 75 8.45 10.38 -0.79
C GLY A 75 7.13 10.44 -1.55
N HIS A 76 6.86 9.47 -2.45
CA HIS A 76 5.62 9.42 -3.23
C HIS A 76 4.50 8.66 -2.51
N LEU A 77 4.87 7.64 -1.73
CA LEU A 77 3.91 6.84 -0.97
C LEU A 77 3.19 7.69 0.09
N SER A 78 3.91 8.60 0.76
CA SER A 78 3.30 9.50 1.75
C SER A 78 2.24 10.41 1.13
N GLY A 79 2.53 11.03 -0.01
CA GLY A 79 1.55 11.85 -0.73
C GLY A 79 0.31 11.07 -1.18
N LEU A 80 0.50 9.84 -1.68
CA LEU A 80 -0.63 8.97 -2.06
C LEU A 80 -1.49 8.57 -0.85
N LEU A 81 -0.87 8.31 0.30
CA LEU A 81 -1.58 7.98 1.53
C LEU A 81 -2.35 9.18 2.09
N SER A 82 -1.77 10.38 2.06
CA SER A 82 -2.45 11.63 2.41
C SER A 82 -3.65 11.89 1.49
N ASP A 83 -3.49 11.71 0.17
CA ASP A 83 -4.58 11.84 -0.80
C ASP A 83 -5.69 10.80 -0.51
N ALA A 84 -5.32 9.57 -0.15
CA ALA A 84 -6.25 8.50 0.22
C ALA A 84 -7.07 8.80 1.49
N GLY A 85 -6.64 9.75 2.33
CA GLY A 85 -7.41 10.20 3.50
C GLY A 85 -8.75 10.81 3.13
N ASN A 86 -8.82 11.48 1.98
CA ASN A 86 -10.06 12.06 1.45
C ASN A 86 -10.91 11.05 0.66
N VAL A 87 -10.53 9.76 0.69
CA VAL A 87 -11.22 8.69 -0.04
C VAL A 87 -11.91 7.73 0.93
N GLY A 88 -13.21 7.47 0.74
CA GLY A 88 -13.97 6.57 1.61
C GLY A 88 -13.46 5.12 1.60
N SER A 89 -13.13 4.59 0.42
CA SER A 89 -12.57 3.26 0.24
C SER A 89 -11.56 3.17 -0.91
N VAL A 90 -10.52 2.35 -0.73
CA VAL A 90 -9.48 2.12 -1.73
C VAL A 90 -9.25 0.61 -1.86
N ASP A 91 -9.19 0.11 -3.09
CA ASP A 91 -8.71 -1.23 -3.40
C ASP A 91 -7.62 -1.13 -4.46
N ALA A 92 -6.37 -1.31 -4.05
CA ALA A 92 -5.21 -1.29 -4.94
C ALA A 92 -4.55 -2.67 -5.00
N SER A 93 -4.13 -3.09 -6.19
CA SER A 93 -3.35 -4.30 -6.38
C SER A 93 -2.23 -4.11 -7.39
N ALA A 94 -1.09 -4.74 -7.15
CA ALA A 94 0.05 -4.74 -8.05
C ALA A 94 0.64 -6.16 -8.16
N SER A 95 0.91 -6.64 -9.38
CA SER A 95 1.55 -7.95 -9.55
C SER A 95 2.97 -7.96 -8.99
N GLU A 96 3.71 -6.86 -9.17
CA GLU A 96 5.04 -6.65 -8.59
C GLU A 96 5.15 -5.26 -7.96
N VAL A 97 5.76 -5.19 -6.76
CA VAL A 97 6.12 -3.94 -6.10
C VAL A 97 7.61 -3.94 -5.75
N ASP A 98 8.35 -2.99 -6.30
CA ASP A 98 9.74 -2.74 -5.91
C ASP A 98 9.76 -1.78 -4.71
N ALA A 99 9.96 -2.34 -3.51
CA ALA A 99 10.07 -1.63 -2.24
C ALA A 99 11.54 -1.29 -1.91
N GLY A 100 12.20 -0.59 -2.83
CA GLY A 100 13.63 -0.28 -2.75
C GLY A 100 14.50 -1.50 -3.05
N LEU A 101 15.02 -2.15 -2.01
CA LEU A 101 15.89 -3.33 -2.15
C LEU A 101 15.11 -4.65 -2.25
N LEU A 102 13.86 -4.67 -1.79
CA LEU A 102 13.03 -5.87 -1.76
C LEU A 102 11.93 -5.79 -2.81
N ARG A 103 11.79 -6.84 -3.60
CA ARG A 103 10.64 -7.03 -4.49
C ARG A 103 9.56 -7.82 -3.78
N LEU A 104 8.34 -7.32 -3.86
CA LEU A 104 7.12 -7.94 -3.35
C LEU A 104 6.27 -8.38 -4.55
N ARG A 105 5.53 -9.48 -4.39
CA ARG A 105 4.63 -10.02 -5.41
C ARG A 105 3.20 -10.00 -4.93
N GLU A 106 2.26 -9.90 -5.88
CA GLU A 106 0.82 -9.99 -5.62
C GLU A 106 0.37 -9.06 -4.48
N ALA A 107 0.92 -7.84 -4.48
CA ALA A 107 0.68 -6.88 -3.43
C ALA A 107 -0.76 -6.38 -3.54
N THR A 108 -1.47 -6.36 -2.42
CA THR A 108 -2.79 -5.73 -2.32
C THR A 108 -2.82 -4.76 -1.15
N LEU A 109 -3.55 -3.66 -1.32
CA LEU A 109 -3.81 -2.67 -0.29
C LEU A 109 -5.29 -2.34 -0.32
N ARG A 110 -5.95 -2.47 0.83
CA ARG A 110 -7.35 -2.12 1.01
C ARG A 110 -7.50 -1.05 2.09
N LYS A 111 -8.27 -0.01 1.80
CA LYS A 111 -8.70 1.02 2.75
C LYS A 111 -10.21 0.96 2.92
N ARG A 112 -10.68 0.97 4.17
CA ARG A 112 -12.10 1.10 4.52
C ARG A 112 -12.22 2.09 5.66
N GLY A 113 -12.71 3.30 5.38
CA GLY A 113 -12.61 4.42 6.33
C GLY A 113 -11.13 4.68 6.65
N ASP A 114 -10.77 4.67 7.92
CA ASP A 114 -9.38 4.91 8.36
C ASP A 114 -8.56 3.63 8.46
N ARG A 115 -9.14 2.44 8.27
CA ARG A 115 -8.42 1.17 8.37
C ARG A 115 -7.76 0.81 7.05
N LEU A 116 -6.50 0.40 7.13
CA LEU A 116 -5.67 -0.08 6.05
C LEU A 116 -5.27 -1.54 6.28
N THR A 117 -5.39 -2.37 5.25
CA THR A 117 -4.89 -3.75 5.25
C THR A 117 -4.05 -3.95 4.00
N GLY A 118 -2.77 -4.30 4.19
CA GLY A 118 -1.84 -4.62 3.12
C GLY A 118 -1.43 -6.08 3.16
N THR A 119 -1.35 -6.72 2.00
CA THR A 119 -0.79 -8.08 1.86
C THR A 119 0.22 -8.12 0.73
N ALA A 120 1.27 -8.91 0.85
CA ALA A 120 2.16 -9.20 -0.28
C ALA A 120 2.88 -10.53 -0.10
N LEU A 121 3.15 -11.22 -1.20
CA LEU A 121 4.00 -12.40 -1.23
C LEU A 121 5.47 -11.96 -1.27
N VAL A 122 6.24 -12.46 -0.32
CA VAL A 122 7.70 -12.32 -0.27
C VAL A 122 8.30 -13.68 -0.61
N THR A 123 8.99 -13.77 -1.74
CA THR A 123 9.63 -15.03 -2.16
C THR A 123 11.05 -15.13 -1.61
N GLU A 124 11.54 -16.35 -1.44
CA GLU A 124 12.92 -16.59 -1.03
C GLU A 124 13.92 -16.06 -2.06
N ALA A 125 13.58 -16.14 -3.35
CA ALA A 125 14.42 -15.60 -4.42
C ALA A 125 14.53 -14.07 -4.34
N ASP A 126 13.40 -13.38 -4.11
CA ASP A 126 13.38 -11.93 -3.99
C ASP A 126 14.11 -11.47 -2.70
N LEU A 127 14.00 -12.22 -1.59
CA LEU A 127 14.77 -11.96 -0.37
C LEU A 127 16.27 -12.17 -0.55
N ARG A 128 16.68 -13.25 -1.22
CA ARG A 128 18.09 -13.52 -1.52
C ARG A 128 18.68 -12.46 -2.46
N ALA A 129 17.90 -11.93 -3.38
CA ALA A 129 18.33 -10.80 -4.21
C ALA A 129 18.54 -9.52 -3.38
N ALA A 130 17.65 -9.26 -2.41
CA ALA A 130 17.74 -8.10 -1.52
C ALA A 130 18.88 -8.23 -0.49
N VAL A 131 19.08 -9.44 0.04
CA VAL A 131 20.03 -9.74 1.11
C VAL A 131 20.78 -11.04 0.76
N PRO A 132 21.88 -10.97 -0.04
CA PRO A 132 22.53 -12.13 -0.64
C PRO A 132 23.13 -13.15 0.33
N PHE A 133 23.31 -12.76 1.59
CA PHE A 133 23.84 -13.65 2.63
C PHE A 133 22.75 -14.41 3.38
N LEU A 134 21.45 -14.17 3.12
CA LEU A 134 20.33 -14.84 3.77
C LEU A 134 19.71 -15.93 2.90
N ASP A 135 19.38 -17.05 3.55
CA ASP A 135 18.76 -18.23 2.96
C ASP A 135 17.65 -18.78 3.89
N ALA A 136 16.72 -19.56 3.34
CA ALA A 136 15.71 -20.32 4.10
C ALA A 136 14.88 -19.49 5.10
N VAL A 137 14.53 -18.25 4.74
CA VAL A 137 13.79 -17.34 5.60
C VAL A 137 12.32 -17.74 5.68
N GLN A 138 11.82 -17.99 6.89
CA GLN A 138 10.44 -18.38 7.15
C GLN A 138 9.87 -17.71 8.40
N PRO A 139 8.57 -17.40 8.42
CA PRO A 139 7.90 -16.91 9.62
C PRO A 139 7.74 -18.06 10.63
N VAL A 140 8.19 -17.84 11.86
CA VAL A 140 8.12 -18.83 12.95
C VAL A 140 7.18 -18.41 14.07
N ALA A 141 6.89 -17.11 14.22
CA ALA A 141 5.88 -16.61 15.14
C ALA A 141 5.28 -15.29 14.63
N SER A 142 3.98 -15.10 14.86
CA SER A 142 3.28 -13.83 14.63
C SER A 142 2.33 -13.57 15.80
N SER A 143 2.66 -12.66 16.71
CA SER A 143 1.78 -12.31 17.83
C SER A 143 2.06 -10.89 18.35
N GLY A 144 1.01 -10.20 18.80
CA GLY A 144 1.13 -8.88 19.44
C GLY A 144 1.81 -7.80 18.58
N GLY A 145 1.59 -7.81 17.27
CA GLY A 145 2.23 -6.86 16.34
C GLY A 145 3.71 -7.15 16.06
N ARG A 146 4.18 -8.35 16.41
CA ARG A 146 5.53 -8.84 16.15
C ARG A 146 5.48 -10.02 15.17
N LEU A 147 6.37 -10.01 14.20
CA LEU A 147 6.63 -11.11 13.28
C LEU A 147 8.07 -11.56 13.46
N VAL A 148 8.27 -12.80 13.90
CA VAL A 148 9.59 -13.41 14.02
C VAL A 148 9.86 -14.23 12.76
N LEU A 149 10.93 -13.87 12.08
CA LEU A 149 11.48 -14.59 10.94
C LEU A 149 12.72 -15.36 11.40
N ARG A 150 12.86 -16.59 10.91
CA ARG A 150 14.06 -17.41 11.09
C ARG A 150 14.63 -17.72 9.73
N GLY A 151 15.93 -17.58 9.58
CA GLY A 151 16.65 -18.00 8.39
C GLY A 151 18.05 -18.50 8.73
N THR A 152 18.84 -18.70 7.68
CA THR A 152 20.26 -19.02 7.78
C THR A 152 21.05 -17.92 7.10
N ALA A 153 22.15 -17.49 7.70
CA ALA A 153 23.07 -16.55 7.11
C ALA A 153 24.40 -17.23 6.79
N THR A 154 24.95 -17.00 5.60
CA THR A 154 26.31 -17.46 5.23
C THR A 154 27.24 -16.27 5.07
N VAL A 155 28.25 -16.18 5.94
CA VAL A 155 29.25 -15.11 5.94
C VAL A 155 30.64 -15.73 6.02
N LEU A 156 31.51 -15.42 5.05
CA LEU A 156 32.87 -15.97 4.96
C LEU A 156 32.93 -17.50 4.97
N GLY A 157 31.93 -18.17 4.38
CA GLY A 157 31.84 -19.64 4.32
C GLY A 157 31.33 -20.31 5.59
N LEU A 158 30.96 -19.54 6.62
CA LEU A 158 30.33 -20.03 7.83
C LEU A 158 28.81 -19.81 7.75
N THR A 159 28.04 -20.88 7.94
CA THR A 159 26.57 -20.82 7.96
C THR A 159 26.07 -20.91 9.40
N ALA A 160 25.22 -19.97 9.79
CA ALA A 160 24.58 -19.94 11.11
C ALA A 160 23.10 -19.61 11.00
N GLY A 161 22.29 -20.11 11.95
CA GLY A 161 20.90 -19.68 12.09
C GLY A 161 20.83 -18.25 12.59
N VAL A 162 19.94 -17.45 12.00
CA VAL A 162 19.66 -16.07 12.41
C VAL A 162 18.16 -15.87 12.55
N ASP A 163 17.77 -15.18 13.61
CA ASP A 163 16.40 -14.76 13.81
C ASP A 163 16.31 -13.25 13.60
N ALA A 164 15.16 -12.76 13.13
CA ALA A 164 14.88 -11.34 12.99
C ALA A 164 13.45 -11.08 13.43
N THR A 165 13.25 -10.03 14.22
CA THR A 165 11.90 -9.63 14.64
C THR A 165 11.50 -8.35 13.92
N ILE A 166 10.38 -8.41 13.20
CA ILE A 166 9.69 -7.24 12.66
C ILE A 166 8.63 -6.79 13.68
N LEU A 167 8.61 -5.50 13.99
CA LEU A 167 7.79 -4.92 15.05
C LEU A 167 6.98 -3.74 14.52
N ALA A 168 5.67 -3.73 14.78
CA ALA A 168 4.88 -2.53 14.72
C ALA A 168 5.01 -1.78 16.06
N ARG A 169 5.69 -0.63 16.09
CA ARG A 169 5.89 0.17 17.31
C ARG A 169 5.77 1.65 17.00
N GLU A 170 4.98 2.38 17.80
CA GLU A 170 4.76 3.82 17.64
C GLU A 170 4.29 4.21 16.22
N GLY A 171 3.48 3.35 15.60
CA GLY A 171 3.02 3.54 14.22
C GLY A 171 4.04 3.21 13.13
N ARG A 172 5.27 2.85 13.50
CA ARG A 172 6.37 2.52 12.59
C ARG A 172 6.57 1.01 12.47
N LEU A 173 7.25 0.59 11.40
CA LEU A 173 7.69 -0.79 11.23
C LEU A 173 9.22 -0.86 11.38
N LEU A 174 9.65 -1.62 12.37
CA LEU A 174 11.06 -1.78 12.77
C LEU A 174 11.50 -3.22 12.54
N VAL A 175 12.77 -3.42 12.19
CA VAL A 175 13.41 -4.73 12.12
C VAL A 175 14.55 -4.78 13.12
N GLU A 176 14.49 -5.76 14.02
CA GLU A 176 15.50 -6.06 15.02
C GLU A 176 16.13 -7.42 14.67
N PRO A 177 17.35 -7.44 14.11
CA PRO A 177 18.09 -8.67 13.88
C PRO A 177 18.57 -9.24 15.23
N ASP A 178 18.33 -10.53 15.46
CA ASP A 178 18.90 -11.27 16.58
C ASP A 178 20.15 -12.01 16.08
N VAL A 179 21.30 -11.35 16.18
CA VAL A 179 22.58 -11.88 15.74
C VAL A 179 23.60 -11.93 16.89
N PRO A 180 24.34 -13.04 17.05
CA PRO A 180 25.28 -13.22 18.17
C PRO A 180 26.56 -12.37 18.08
N LEU A 181 26.79 -11.64 16.98
CA LEU A 181 28.06 -10.96 16.66
C LEU A 181 28.04 -9.43 16.89
N GLY A 182 27.31 -8.96 17.89
CA GLY A 182 27.24 -7.53 18.25
C GLY A 182 26.06 -6.85 17.57
N GLY A 183 25.16 -6.30 18.41
CA GLY A 183 23.83 -5.82 18.03
C GLY A 183 23.86 -4.90 16.81
N LEU A 184 23.28 -5.36 15.71
CA LEU A 184 22.94 -4.49 14.59
C LEU A 184 21.89 -3.48 15.06
N ALA A 185 22.03 -2.24 14.61
CA ALA A 185 21.05 -1.20 14.91
C ALA A 185 19.66 -1.60 14.40
N THR A 186 18.63 -1.37 15.20
CA THR A 186 17.22 -1.48 14.79
C THR A 186 17.01 -0.68 13.50
N LEU A 187 16.58 -1.36 12.44
CA LEU A 187 16.33 -0.73 11.14
C LEU A 187 14.87 -0.32 11.04
N THR A 188 14.60 0.96 10.81
CA THR A 188 13.25 1.42 10.47
C THR A 188 12.99 1.16 9.00
N ILE A 189 12.06 0.26 8.70
CA ILE A 189 11.69 -0.09 7.31
C ILE A 189 10.45 0.64 6.83
N PHE A 190 9.65 1.19 7.76
CA PHE A 190 8.55 2.09 7.44
C PHE A 190 8.35 3.12 8.54
N ASP A 191 8.29 4.38 8.15
CA ASP A 191 7.93 5.51 9.00
C ASP A 191 7.10 6.50 8.18
N ASN A 192 5.88 6.77 8.63
CA ASN A 192 5.00 7.73 7.97
C ASN A 192 4.10 8.40 9.03
N PRO A 193 4.08 9.73 9.12
CA PRO A 193 3.29 10.44 10.12
C PRO A 193 1.77 10.25 9.96
N HIS A 194 1.30 9.89 8.77
CA HIS A 194 -0.12 9.69 8.45
C HIS A 194 -0.57 8.23 8.57
N VAL A 195 0.35 7.27 8.76
CA VAL A 195 0.02 5.85 8.84
C VAL A 195 0.58 5.27 10.13
N GLN A 196 -0.30 4.77 10.97
CA GLN A 196 0.08 4.01 12.15
C GLN A 196 -0.07 2.52 11.90
N VAL A 197 1.05 1.83 11.73
CA VAL A 197 1.06 0.37 11.65
C VAL A 197 0.70 -0.21 13.03
N GLN A 198 -0.31 -1.07 13.05
CA GLN A 198 -0.83 -1.70 14.26
C GLN A 198 -0.34 -3.13 14.43
N SER A 199 -0.28 -3.87 13.32
CA SER A 199 0.12 -5.27 13.34
C SER A 199 0.86 -5.67 12.07
N VAL A 200 1.74 -6.65 12.21
CA VAL A 200 2.41 -7.34 11.11
C VAL A 200 2.42 -8.83 11.43
N SER A 201 2.18 -9.64 10.40
CA SER A 201 2.17 -11.10 10.49
C SER A 201 2.66 -11.72 9.19
N GLY A 202 3.05 -12.99 9.27
CA GLY A 202 3.55 -13.75 8.13
C GLY A 202 3.03 -15.18 8.19
N THR A 203 2.51 -15.67 7.07
CA THR A 203 2.12 -17.09 6.92
C THR A 203 3.00 -17.76 5.88
N PRO A 204 3.52 -18.98 6.13
CA PRO A 204 4.28 -19.72 5.13
C PRO A 204 3.47 -19.90 3.84
N SER A 205 4.15 -19.77 2.70
CA SER A 205 3.59 -19.98 1.36
C SER A 205 4.58 -20.76 0.49
N VAL A 206 4.15 -21.22 -0.68
CA VAL A 206 5.03 -21.94 -1.61
C VAL A 206 6.14 -21.01 -2.07
N GLY A 207 7.40 -21.34 -1.75
CA GLY A 207 8.58 -20.57 -2.15
C GLY A 207 8.79 -19.26 -1.38
N GLY A 208 8.15 -19.08 -0.23
CA GLY A 208 8.30 -17.87 0.59
C GLY A 208 7.24 -17.73 1.68
N PHE A 209 6.75 -16.52 1.91
CA PHE A 209 5.67 -16.26 2.87
C PHE A 209 4.78 -15.10 2.44
N LEU A 210 3.51 -15.15 2.84
CA LEU A 210 2.58 -14.04 2.69
C LEU A 210 2.71 -13.12 3.90
N ALA A 211 3.18 -11.90 3.68
CA ALA A 211 3.23 -10.86 4.68
C ALA A 211 1.89 -10.12 4.71
N THR A 212 1.35 -9.88 5.91
CA THR A 212 0.15 -9.07 6.13
C THR A 212 0.46 -7.98 7.15
N ALA A 213 0.03 -6.75 6.84
CA ALA A 213 0.13 -5.61 7.74
C ALA A 213 -1.23 -4.92 7.87
N GLU A 214 -1.56 -4.52 9.09
CA GLU A 214 -2.74 -3.70 9.38
C GLU A 214 -2.29 -2.36 9.93
N ALA A 215 -2.94 -1.30 9.47
CA ALA A 215 -2.62 0.07 9.86
C ALA A 215 -3.87 0.94 9.92
N THR A 216 -3.73 2.13 10.50
CA THR A 216 -4.73 3.18 10.47
C THR A 216 -4.18 4.48 9.91
N LEU A 217 -4.99 5.18 9.12
CA LEU A 217 -4.68 6.49 8.58
C LEU A 217 -5.13 7.60 9.55
N HIS A 218 -4.37 8.70 9.63
CA HIS A 218 -4.67 9.90 10.43
C HIS A 218 -4.68 11.17 9.59
#